data_AF-A0A817GTB4-F1
#
_entry.id   AF-A0A817GTB4-F1
#
_cell.length_a   1.000
_cell.length_b   1.000
_cell.length_c   1.000
_cell.angle_alpha   90.00
_cell.angle_beta   90.00
_cell.angle_gamma   90.00
#
_symmetry.space_group_name_H-M   'P 1'
#
loop_
_entity.id
_entity.type
_entity.pdbx_description
1 polymer ?
#
loop_
_entity_poly.entity_id
_entity_poly.type
_entity_poly.pdbx_seq_one_letter_code
_entity_poly.pdbx_strand_id
1 'polypeptide(L)'
;MIPREAGMKSINDIIFLYRTKTPPSSYCMIGKINGLCMCIRNGIVPPMIQALDQPIPTPFNYSEQQKKSYKSTAMPAYVQENLSVEGMTFSMKPKY
;
A
#
# COMPACT_ATOMS: atom_id res chain seq x y z
N MET A 1 -9.42 23.94 -5.10
CA MET A 1 -8.82 22.72 -4.52
C MET A 1 -8.45 23.06 -3.08
N ILE A 2 -8.95 22.35 -2.08
CA ILE A 2 -8.59 22.62 -0.67
C ILE A 2 -7.31 21.84 -0.37
N PRO A 3 -6.21 22.51 0.04
CA PRO A 3 -4.96 21.83 0.36
C PRO A 3 -5.11 20.96 1.62
N ARG A 4 -4.38 19.85 1.68
CA ARG A 4 -4.36 18.95 2.83
C ARG A 4 -3.32 19.47 3.83
N GLU A 5 -3.76 20.05 4.93
CA GLU A 5 -2.90 20.60 5.97
C GLU A 5 -2.67 19.61 7.11
N ALA A 6 -1.50 19.73 7.76
CA ALA A 6 -1.17 18.97 8.96
C ALA A 6 -2.21 19.24 10.07
N GLY A 7 -2.58 18.20 10.83
CA GLY A 7 -3.56 18.35 11.91
C GLY A 7 -5.03 18.31 11.46
N MET A 8 -5.31 18.38 10.15
CA MET A 8 -6.68 18.22 9.66
C MET A 8 -7.20 16.81 9.93
N LYS A 9 -8.50 16.70 10.23
CA LYS A 9 -9.18 15.41 10.26
C LYS A 9 -9.24 14.83 8.85
N SER A 10 -8.89 13.55 8.70
CA SER A 10 -9.03 12.82 7.44
C SER A 10 -9.60 11.43 7.66
N ILE A 11 -10.24 10.89 6.63
CA ILE A 11 -10.58 9.47 6.60
C ILE A 11 -9.29 8.70 6.31
N ASN A 12 -8.92 7.79 7.21
CA ASN A 12 -7.73 6.97 7.09
C ASN A 12 -8.04 5.58 6.56
N ASP A 13 -9.26 5.09 6.80
CA ASP A 13 -9.69 3.77 6.35
C ASP A 13 -11.22 3.71 6.17
N ILE A 14 -11.67 2.85 5.27
CA ILE A 14 -13.07 2.59 4.95
C ILE A 14 -13.27 1.08 4.86
N ILE A 15 -14.23 0.56 5.64
CA ILE A 15 -14.60 -0.86 5.63
C ILE A 15 -16.07 -1.05 5.31
N PHE A 16 -16.38 -2.22 4.75
CA PHE A 16 -17.75 -2.68 4.53
C PHE A 16 -18.01 -3.92 5.37
N LEU A 17 -19.13 -3.92 6.07
CA LEU A 17 -19.54 -5.02 6.94
C LEU A 17 -20.95 -5.46 6.57
N TYR A 18 -21.24 -6.75 6.70
CA TYR A 18 -22.63 -7.20 6.66
C TYR A 18 -23.44 -6.54 7.80
N ARG A 19 -24.73 -6.28 7.56
CA ARG A 19 -25.63 -5.66 8.55
C ARG A 19 -25.70 -6.35 9.92
N THR A 20 -25.31 -7.62 9.99
CA THR A 20 -25.31 -8.43 11.22
C THR A 20 -24.02 -8.28 12.03
N LYS A 21 -23.01 -7.57 11.52
CA LYS A 21 -21.73 -7.37 12.18
C LYS A 21 -21.66 -5.97 12.77
N THR A 22 -21.18 -5.88 14.00
CA THR A 22 -20.93 -4.62 14.69
C THR A 22 -19.61 -4.01 14.20
N PRO A 23 -19.56 -2.70 13.90
CA PRO A 23 -18.31 -2.03 13.57
C PRO A 23 -17.28 -2.11 14.72
N PRO A 24 -15.98 -2.23 14.42
CA PRO A 24 -14.95 -2.07 15.44
C PRO A 24 -15.03 -0.69 16.11
N SER A 25 -14.61 -0.58 17.37
CA SER A 25 -14.78 0.63 18.21
C SER A 25 -14.14 1.90 17.65
N SER A 26 -13.13 1.78 16.79
CA SER A 26 -12.46 2.91 16.15
C SER A 26 -13.13 3.38 14.85
N TYR A 27 -14.17 2.69 14.40
CA TYR A 27 -14.89 3.00 13.17
C TYR A 27 -16.29 3.54 13.48
N CYS A 28 -16.74 4.48 12.65
CA CYS A 28 -18.07 5.05 12.69
C CYS A 28 -18.84 4.67 11.43
N MET A 29 -20.07 4.17 11.58
CA MET A 29 -20.93 3.85 10.45
C MET A 29 -21.47 5.14 9.81
N ILE A 30 -21.27 5.30 8.51
CA ILE A 30 -21.70 6.50 7.77
C ILE A 30 -22.89 6.24 6.85
N GLY A 31 -23.18 4.98 6.53
CA GLY A 31 -24.28 4.65 5.65
C GLY A 31 -24.44 3.16 5.37
N LYS A 32 -25.40 2.85 4.51
CA LYS A 32 -25.70 1.49 4.05
C LYS A 32 -25.88 1.47 2.54
N ILE A 33 -25.27 0.49 1.88
CA ILE A 33 -25.35 0.29 0.42
C ILE A 33 -25.53 -1.20 0.17
N ASN A 34 -26.57 -1.58 -0.57
CA ASN A 34 -26.86 -2.98 -0.96
C ASN A 34 -26.79 -3.99 0.20
N GLY A 35 -27.27 -3.61 1.39
CA GLY A 35 -27.26 -4.47 2.58
C GLY A 35 -25.93 -4.55 3.34
N LEU A 36 -24.90 -3.84 2.90
CA LEU A 36 -23.64 -3.64 3.60
C LEU A 36 -23.65 -2.31 4.38
N CYS A 37 -23.11 -2.32 5.58
CA CYS A 37 -22.82 -1.13 6.38
C CYS A 37 -21.44 -0.59 5.97
N MET A 38 -21.40 0.68 5.56
CA MET A 38 -20.15 1.40 5.27
C MET A 38 -19.69 2.11 6.54
N CYS A 39 -18.47 1.83 6.97
CA CYS A 39 -17.88 2.43 8.17
C CYS A 39 -16.54 3.09 7.85
N ILE A 40 -16.24 4.20 8.50
CA ILE A 40 -14.99 4.94 8.32
C ILE A 40 -14.21 5.02 9.62
N ARG A 41 -12.89 5.05 9.52
CA ARG A 41 -12.00 5.43 10.60
C ARG A 41 -11.40 6.80 10.30
N ASN A 42 -11.65 7.74 11.19
CA ASN A 42 -11.04 9.05 11.14
C ASN A 42 -9.67 9.03 11.80
N GLY A 43 -8.75 9.80 11.24
CA GLY A 43 -7.47 10.12 11.86
C GLY A 43 -7.06 11.56 11.56
N ILE A 44 -5.77 11.82 11.72
CA ILE A 44 -5.18 13.15 11.61
C ILE A 44 -4.08 13.11 10.55
N VAL A 45 -4.05 14.13 9.69
CA VAL A 45 -2.96 14.30 8.72
C VAL A 45 -1.65 14.56 9.47
N PRO A 46 -0.60 13.76 9.25
CA PRO A 46 0.67 13.96 9.93
C PRO A 46 1.30 15.31 9.54
N PRO A 47 2.13 15.91 10.40
CA PRO A 47 2.92 17.08 10.03
C PRO A 47 3.78 16.77 8.82
N MET A 48 3.84 17.70 7.87
CA MET A 48 4.88 17.66 6.84
C MET A 48 6.20 17.85 7.55
N ILE A 49 6.96 16.77 7.70
CA ILE A 49 8.38 16.87 8.03
C ILE A 49 8.98 17.55 6.81
N GLN A 50 9.28 18.84 6.91
CA GLN A 50 10.26 19.45 6.02
C GLN A 50 11.49 18.59 6.21
N ALA A 51 11.87 17.82 5.19
CA ALA A 51 13.18 17.20 5.17
C ALA A 51 14.14 18.35 5.44
N LEU A 52 14.78 18.37 6.63
CA LEU A 52 16.01 19.14 6.79
C LEU A 52 16.84 18.79 5.57
N ASP A 53 17.44 19.79 4.94
CA ASP A 53 18.43 19.65 3.87
C ASP A 53 19.61 18.80 4.38
N GLN A 54 19.39 17.51 4.59
CA GLN A 54 20.44 16.54 4.62
C GLN A 54 20.82 16.38 3.17
N PRO A 55 22.06 16.71 2.79
CA PRO A 55 22.52 16.42 1.45
C PRO A 55 22.27 14.93 1.22
N ILE A 56 21.59 14.62 0.10
CA ILE A 56 21.42 13.26 -0.39
C ILE A 56 22.80 12.59 -0.26
N PRO A 57 22.96 11.50 0.51
CA PRO A 57 24.22 10.78 0.50
C PRO A 57 24.50 10.45 -0.96
N THR A 58 25.63 10.96 -1.44
CA THR A 58 26.10 10.76 -2.81
C THR A 58 25.79 9.33 -3.25
N PRO A 59 25.24 9.13 -4.47
CA PRO A 59 24.92 7.78 -4.92
C PRO A 59 26.17 6.92 -4.76
N PHE A 60 26.05 5.87 -3.94
CA PHE A 60 27.11 4.87 -3.78
C PHE A 60 27.49 4.41 -5.18
N ASN A 61 28.74 4.68 -5.55
CA ASN A 61 29.27 4.36 -6.87
C ASN A 61 29.42 2.83 -6.94
N TYR A 62 28.39 2.13 -7.43
CA TYR A 62 28.37 0.68 -7.59
C TYR A 62 29.26 0.18 -8.74
N SER A 63 30.13 1.01 -9.31
CA SER A 63 30.86 0.70 -10.54
C SER A 63 32.13 -0.13 -10.38
N GLU A 64 32.60 -0.45 -9.16
CA GLU A 64 33.91 -1.12 -8.99
C GLU A 64 33.91 -2.51 -8.31
N GLN A 65 32.77 -3.09 -7.94
CA GLN A 65 32.76 -4.45 -7.34
C GLN A 65 32.20 -5.57 -8.24
N GLN A 66 31.83 -5.31 -9.49
CA GLN A 66 31.43 -6.36 -10.43
C GLN A 66 32.58 -6.86 -11.32
N LYS A 67 33.67 -7.40 -10.73
CA LYS A 67 34.57 -8.31 -11.48
C LYS A 67 35.18 -9.39 -10.58
N LYS A 68 34.35 -10.26 -10.00
CA LYS A 68 34.79 -11.63 -9.66
C LYS A 68 33.75 -12.65 -10.11
N SER A 69 33.96 -13.10 -11.35
CA SER A 69 33.70 -14.44 -11.89
C SER A 69 32.90 -15.40 -10.99
N TYR A 70 31.61 -15.55 -11.29
CA TYR A 70 30.92 -16.81 -11.08
C TYR A 70 30.27 -17.26 -12.38
N LYS A 71 30.55 -18.51 -12.72
CA LYS A 71 30.23 -19.18 -13.97
C LYS A 71 28.73 -19.10 -14.25
N SER A 72 28.41 -18.82 -15.51
CA SER A 72 27.06 -18.93 -16.06
C SER A 72 26.55 -20.37 -15.89
N THR A 73 25.61 -20.54 -14.95
CA THR A 73 24.70 -21.68 -14.90
C THR A 73 23.31 -21.07 -15.00
N ALA A 74 22.53 -21.52 -15.98
CA ALA A 74 21.22 -21.02 -16.34
C ALA A 74 20.35 -20.68 -15.11
N MET A 75 19.86 -19.43 -15.05
CA MET A 75 18.84 -19.02 -14.08
C MET A 75 17.53 -19.75 -14.42
N PRO A 76 16.93 -20.51 -13.49
CA PRO A 76 15.57 -20.99 -13.69
C PRO A 76 14.61 -19.79 -13.68
N ALA A 77 13.57 -19.93 -14.50
CA ALA A 77 12.56 -18.92 -14.76
C ALA A 77 11.92 -18.35 -13.48
N TYR A 78 11.63 -17.04 -13.55
CA TYR A 78 10.56 -16.32 -12.87
C TYR A 78 9.87 -17.08 -11.73
N VAL A 79 10.18 -16.73 -10.48
CA VAL A 79 9.32 -17.11 -9.35
C VAL A 79 8.04 -16.29 -9.48
N GLN A 80 7.08 -16.90 -10.16
CA GLN A 80 5.70 -16.46 -10.24
C GLN A 80 5.05 -16.82 -8.90
N GLU A 81 5.03 -15.87 -7.95
CA GLU A 81 4.28 -16.06 -6.71
C GLU A 81 2.80 -16.15 -7.04
N ASN A 82 2.29 -17.39 -7.10
CA ASN A 82 0.87 -17.68 -7.04
C ASN A 82 0.39 -17.41 -5.61
N LEU A 83 -0.07 -16.18 -5.35
CA LEU A 83 -0.90 -15.90 -4.19
C LEU A 83 -2.28 -16.54 -4.42
N SER A 84 -2.40 -17.81 -4.01
CA SER A 84 -3.69 -18.49 -3.91
C SER A 84 -4.33 -18.17 -2.56
N VAL A 85 -5.41 -17.40 -2.57
CA VAL A 85 -6.37 -17.35 -1.46
C VAL A 85 -7.69 -17.89 -1.99
N GLU A 86 -8.08 -19.05 -1.48
CA GLU A 86 -9.41 -19.66 -1.62
C GLU A 86 -9.98 -19.76 -3.06
N GLY A 87 -9.23 -20.38 -3.98
CA GLY A 87 -9.81 -21.01 -5.17
C GLY A 87 -10.17 -20.11 -6.36
N MET A 88 -9.76 -18.84 -6.38
CA MET A 88 -9.89 -17.99 -7.58
C MET A 88 -8.54 -17.45 -8.06
N THR A 89 -8.16 -17.83 -9.28
CA THR A 89 -6.97 -17.31 -9.98
C THR A 89 -7.31 -16.02 -10.71
N PHE A 90 -6.66 -14.91 -10.34
CA PHE A 90 -6.73 -13.65 -11.08
C PHE A 90 -5.54 -13.53 -12.03
N SER A 91 -5.80 -13.60 -13.33
CA SER A 91 -4.82 -13.26 -14.37
C SER A 91 -5.04 -11.82 -14.81
N MET A 92 -4.20 -10.90 -14.33
CA MET A 92 -4.12 -9.55 -14.91
C MET A 92 -3.12 -9.55 -16.05
N LYS A 93 -3.60 -9.50 -17.29
CA LYS A 93 -2.77 -9.14 -18.44
C LYS A 93 -2.82 -7.61 -18.62
N PRO A 94 -1.69 -6.90 -18.60
CA PRO A 94 -1.67 -5.51 -19.03
C PRO A 94 -1.98 -5.46 -20.54
N LYS A 95 -2.98 -4.67 -20.93
CA LYS A 95 -3.13 -4.23 -22.32
C LYS A 95 -2.28 -2.98 -22.49
N TYR A 96 -1.23 -3.09 -23.31
CA TYR A 96 -0.54 -1.93 -23.86
C TYR A 96 -1.49 -1.17 -24.81
#